data_AF-A0ABD0RAC3-F1
#
_entry.id   AF-A0ABD0RAC3-F1
#
_cell.length_a   1.000
_cell.length_b   1.000
_cell.length_c   1.000
_cell.angle_alpha   90.00
_cell.angle_beta   90.00
_cell.angle_gamma   90.00
#
_symmetry.space_group_name_H-M   'P 1'
#
loop_
_entity.id
_entity.type
_entity.pdbx_description
1 polymer ?
#
loop_
_entity_poly.entity_id
_entity_poly.type
_entity_poly.pdbx_seq_one_letter_code
_entity_poly.pdbx_strand_id
1 'polypeptide(L)' 'PAAVSNLRVENNGNQNTLRVLWDKASGDVDSYLVSLTLPGSNSIEKAMSANSTDVVFDNLSPGKTYQV' A
#
# COMPACT_ATOMS: atom_id res chain seq x y z
N PRO A 1 -3.14 -9.92 15.02
CA PRO A 1 -3.00 -8.87 14.00
C PRO A 1 -4.28 -8.03 13.90
N ALA A 2 -4.20 -6.74 14.24
CA ALA A 2 -5.31 -5.82 14.03
C ALA A 2 -5.28 -5.34 12.56
N ALA A 3 -6.44 -5.32 11.91
CA ALA A 3 -6.55 -4.74 10.58
C ALA A 3 -6.36 -3.22 10.67
N VAL A 4 -5.64 -2.66 9.70
CA VAL A 4 -5.57 -1.20 9.54
C VAL A 4 -6.94 -0.66 9.17
N SER A 5 -7.23 0.55 9.64
CA SER A 5 -8.50 1.23 9.34
C SER A 5 -8.29 2.32 8.30
N ASN A 6 -9.36 2.77 7.63
CA ASN A 6 -9.30 3.87 6.66
C ASN A 6 -8.23 3.73 5.58
N LEU A 7 -8.07 2.53 5.03
CA LEU A 7 -7.15 2.30 3.92
C LEU A 7 -7.60 3.09 2.68
N ARG A 8 -6.74 4.01 2.23
CA ARG A 8 -6.95 4.88 1.07
C ARG A 8 -5.83 4.66 0.08
N VAL A 9 -6.17 4.68 -1.20
CA VAL A 9 -5.20 4.56 -2.28
C VAL A 9 -5.34 5.79 -3.16
N GLU A 10 -4.23 6.48 -3.38
CA GLU A 10 -4.16 7.71 -4.16
C GLU A 10 -3.05 7.58 -5.20
N ASN A 11 -3.27 8.07 -6.42
CA ASN A 11 -2.27 8.01 -7.48
C ASN A 11 -1.11 9.02 -7.27
N ASN A 12 -1.10 9.77 -6.17
CA ASN A 12 -0.11 10.81 -5.85
C ASN A 12 0.17 11.78 -7.02
N GLY A 13 -0.84 12.05 -7.85
CA GLY A 13 -0.74 12.90 -9.04
C GLY A 13 -0.09 12.28 -10.29
N ASN A 14 0.40 11.03 -10.23
CA ASN A 14 1.08 10.35 -11.33
C ASN A 14 0.46 8.99 -11.65
N GLN A 15 0.51 8.58 -12.92
CA GLN A 15 0.02 7.26 -13.34
C GLN A 15 0.98 6.11 -13.00
N ASN A 16 2.20 6.43 -12.55
CA ASN A 16 3.28 5.48 -12.28
C ASN A 16 3.54 5.32 -10.78
N THR A 17 2.72 5.95 -9.94
CA THR A 17 2.85 5.90 -8.48
C THR A 17 1.51 5.64 -7.83
N LEU A 18 1.50 4.80 -6.80
CA LEU A 18 0.35 4.63 -5.92
C LEU A 18 0.80 4.85 -4.49
N ARG A 19 0.18 5.82 -3.82
CA ARG A 19 0.30 6.06 -2.40
C ARG A 19 -0.84 5.38 -1.69
N VAL A 20 -0.53 4.45 -0.81
CA VAL A 20 -1.49 3.79 0.07
C VAL A 20 -1.33 4.41 1.44
N LEU A 21 -2.40 4.91 2.02
CA LEU A 21 -2.46 5.49 3.35
C LEU A 21 -3.41 4.67 4.19
N TRP A 22 -3.13 4.54 5.48
CA TRP A 22 -3.99 3.84 6.42
C TRP A 22 -3.83 4.43 7.81
N ASP A 23 -4.87 4.28 8.62
CA ASP A 23 -4.81 4.64 10.03
C ASP A 23 -4.12 3.53 10.81
N LYS A 24 -3.35 3.95 11.82
CA LYS A 24 -2.68 3.04 12.75
C LYS A 24 -3.70 2.09 13.37
N ALA A 25 -3.44 0.79 13.28
CA ALA A 25 -4.34 -0.20 13.86
C ALA A 25 -4.37 -0.05 15.39
N SER A 26 -5.54 -0.32 15.99
CA SER A 26 -5.72 -0.25 17.44
C SER A 26 -5.03 -1.43 18.12
N GLY A 27 -3.86 -1.20 18.73
CA GLY A 27 -3.10 -2.20 19.49
C GLY A 27 -1.59 -2.10 19.25
N ASP A 28 -0.86 -3.08 19.76
CA ASP A 28 0.55 -3.28 19.41
C ASP A 28 0.63 -3.88 18.01
N VAL A 29 1.15 -3.07 17.10
CA VAL A 29 1.55 -3.50 15.76
C VAL A 29 3.07 -3.62 15.79
N ASP A 30 3.59 -4.73 15.26
CA ASP A 30 5.03 -4.90 15.06
C ASP A 30 5.46 -4.38 13.69
N SER A 31 4.67 -4.69 12.64
CA SER A 31 4.89 -4.25 11.27
C SER A 31 3.60 -4.32 10.44
N TYR A 32 3.59 -3.58 9.33
CA TYR A 32 2.55 -3.67 8.30
C TYR A 32 3.15 -4.30 7.04
N LEU A 33 2.36 -5.11 6.34
CA LEU A 33 2.71 -5.66 5.04
C LEU A 33 1.66 -5.18 4.03
N VAL A 34 2.09 -4.41 3.04
CA VAL A 34 1.22 -3.93 1.97
C VAL A 34 1.58 -4.67 0.69
N SER A 35 0.62 -5.40 0.13
CA SER A 35 0.78 -6.16 -1.11
C SER A 35 0.00 -5.51 -2.24
N LEU A 36 0.70 -5.00 -3.23
CA LEU A 36 0.13 -4.44 -4.45
C LEU A 36 0.17 -5.50 -5.55
N THR A 37 -0.98 -6.08 -5.87
CA THR A 37 -1.12 -7.08 -6.92
C THR A 37 -1.56 -6.45 -8.22
N LEU A 38 -0.86 -6.77 -9.31
CA LEU A 38 -1.27 -6.43 -10.65
C LEU A 38 -1.94 -7.65 -11.30
N PRO A 39 -3.23 -7.58 -11.69
CA PRO A 39 -3.90 -8.67 -12.39
C PRO A 39 -3.15 -9.05 -13.67
N GLY A 40 -2.70 -10.30 -13.75
CA GLY A 40 -1.90 -10.81 -14.87
C GLY A 40 -0.40 -10.50 -14.80
N SER A 41 0.10 -10.05 -13.65
CA SER A 41 1.54 -9.82 -13.41
C SER A 41 1.91 -10.14 -11.95
N ASN A 42 3.08 -9.68 -11.51
CA ASN A 42 3.63 -9.95 -10.18
C ASN A 42 3.03 -9.03 -9.11
N SER A 43 2.96 -9.54 -7.89
CA SER A 43 2.65 -8.77 -6.68
C SER A 43 3.89 -8.08 -6.15
N ILE A 44 3.76 -6.83 -5.72
CA ILE A 44 4.82 -6.07 -5.05
C ILE A 44 4.45 -5.99 -3.58
N GLU A 45 5.31 -6.52 -2.71
CA GLU A 45 5.11 -6.46 -1.27
C GLU A 45 6.09 -5.46 -0.65
N LYS A 46 5.56 -4.57 0.19
CA LYS A 46 6.38 -3.65 1.00
C LYS A 46 6.08 -3.89 2.48
N ALA A 47 7.13 -4.28 3.20
CA ALA A 47 7.11 -4.36 4.65
C ALA A 47 7.43 -2.98 5.24
N MET A 48 6.60 -2.54 6.17
CA MET A 48 6.67 -1.24 6.80
C MET A 48 6.71 -1.40 8.31
N SER A 49 7.38 -0.48 9.00
CA SER A 49 7.42 -0.46 10.46
C SER A 49 6.04 -0.18 11.05
N ALA A 50 5.81 -0.59 12.29
CA ALA A 50 4.58 -0.29 13.04
C ALA A 50 4.17 1.19 13.11
N ASN A 51 5.14 2.09 12.95
CA ASN A 51 4.93 3.54 12.97
C ASN A 51 4.56 4.12 11.60
N SER A 52 4.66 3.32 10.53
CA SER A 52 4.29 3.74 9.19
C SER A 52 2.77 3.71 9.02
N THR A 53 2.24 4.79 8.45
CA THR A 53 0.81 4.96 8.13
C THR A 53 0.59 5.22 6.65
N ASP A 54 1.67 5.22 5.86
CA ASP A 54 1.61 5.35 4.43
C ASP A 54 2.78 4.64 3.76
N VAL A 55 2.57 4.20 2.52
CA VAL A 55 3.61 3.71 1.63
C VAL A 55 3.36 4.22 0.22
N VAL A 56 4.46 4.52 -0.48
CA VAL A 56 4.43 4.87 -1.89
C VAL A 56 5.00 3.70 -2.67
N PHE A 57 4.24 3.18 -3.60
CA PHE A 57 4.69 2.30 -4.66
C PHE A 57 5.05 3.15 -5.87
N ASP A 58 6.34 3.22 -6.14
CA ASP A 58 6.94 3.86 -7.30
C ASP A 58 7.24 2.81 -8.38
N ASN A 59 7.56 3.28 -9.59
CA ASN A 59 7.89 2.42 -10.74
C ASN A 59 6.73 1.51 -11.23
N LEU A 60 5.49 1.99 -11.12
CA LEU A 60 4.32 1.30 -11.66
C LEU A 60 4.16 1.58 -13.15
N SER A 61 3.56 0.61 -13.86
CA SER A 61 3.26 0.74 -15.28
C SER A 61 1.97 1.55 -15.47
N PRO A 62 2.01 2.70 -16.18
CA PRO A 62 0.81 3.48 -16.45
C PRO A 62 -0.20 2.69 -17.28
N GLY A 63 -1.50 2.94 -17.05
CA GLY A 63 -2.59 2.26 -17.75
C GLY A 63 -2.91 0.85 -17.23
N LYS A 64 -2.39 0.50 -16.04
CA LYS A 64 -2.66 -0.77 -15.36
C LYS A 64 -3.50 -0.55 -14.09
N THR A 65 -4.41 -1.48 -13.81
CA THR A 65 -5.22 -1.47 -12.59
C THR A 65 -4.53 -2.32 -11.54
N TYR A 66 -4.01 -1.70 -10.49
CA TYR A 66 -3.43 -2.43 -9.36
C TYR A 66 -4.47 -2.60 -8.25
N GLN A 67 -4.38 -3.70 -7.51
CA GLN A 67 -5.20 -4.02 -6.35
C GLN A 67 -4.32 -4.06 -5.11
N VAL A 68 -4.80 -3.50 -4.01
CA VAL A 68 -4.10 -3.47 -2.71
C VAL A 68 -5.00 -4.05 -1.63
#